data_AF-A0A8T6IVG5-F1
#
_entry.id   AF-A0A8T6IVG5-F1
#
_cell.length_a   1.000
_cell.length_b   1.000
_cell.length_c   1.000
_cell.angle_alpha   90.00
_cell.angle_beta   90.00
_cell.angle_gamma   90.00
#
_symmetry.space_group_name_H-M   'P 1'
#
loop_
_entity.id
_entity.type
_entity.pdbx_description
1 polymer ?
#
loop_
_entity_poly.entity_id
_entity_poly.type
_entity_poly.pdbx_seq_one_letter_code
_entity_poly.pdbx_strand_id
1 'polypeptide(L)'
;MKYTVIIEKAPNNYSAFSPDVLGCISVGDTLEEMRLMIREALEFHLEGMLLDGHPIPEPTARIETLEAAGQEYVVVYEKGLKNYAAYVPDFAHECDEVTGDSFEEVERDFKQAFADYLSAKERKGDPLPEPSSWAETMEIPHPSEVPA
;
A
#
# COMPACT_ATOMS: atom_id res chain seq x y z
N MET A 1 15.51 -8.88 0.71
CA MET A 1 14.71 -7.72 1.20
C MET A 1 13.26 -8.15 1.38
N LYS A 2 12.49 -7.46 2.23
CA LYS A 2 11.09 -7.81 2.53
C LYS A 2 10.17 -6.63 2.22
N TYR A 3 9.58 -6.60 1.03
CA TYR A 3 8.66 -5.53 0.66
C TYR A 3 7.23 -5.88 1.05
N THR A 4 6.51 -4.88 1.51
CA THR A 4 5.05 -4.97 1.65
C THR A 4 4.41 -4.75 0.29
N VAL A 5 3.47 -5.62 -0.06
CA VAL A 5 2.64 -5.50 -1.26
C VAL A 5 1.20 -5.39 -0.81
N ILE A 6 0.50 -4.38 -1.32
CA ILE A 6 -0.95 -4.25 -1.18
C ILE A 6 -1.57 -4.94 -2.38
N ILE A 7 -2.49 -5.87 -2.12
CA ILE A 7 -3.28 -6.55 -3.15
C ILE A 7 -4.72 -6.09 -3.01
N GLU A 8 -5.33 -5.72 -4.12
CA GLU A 8 -6.72 -5.25 -4.20
C GLU A 8 -7.53 -6.19 -5.09
N LYS A 9 -8.71 -6.60 -4.62
CA LYS A 9 -9.64 -7.40 -5.41
C LYS A 9 -10.60 -6.50 -6.17
N ALA A 10 -10.49 -6.50 -7.50
CA ALA A 10 -11.52 -5.95 -8.39
C ALA A 10 -12.50 -7.06 -8.85
N PRO A 11 -13.63 -6.73 -9.52
CA PRO A 11 -14.65 -7.72 -9.85
C PRO A 11 -14.14 -8.94 -10.63
N ASN A 12 -13.24 -8.73 -11.60
CA ASN A 12 -12.79 -9.77 -12.53
C ASN A 12 -11.29 -10.09 -12.45
N ASN A 13 -10.52 -9.33 -11.68
CA ASN A 13 -9.06 -9.44 -11.60
C ASN A 13 -8.55 -8.99 -10.22
N TYR A 14 -7.24 -8.89 -10.10
CA TYR A 14 -6.51 -8.40 -8.94
C TYR A 14 -5.50 -7.35 -9.41
N SER A 15 -5.28 -6.33 -8.60
CA SER A 15 -4.13 -5.43 -8.71
C SER A 15 -3.23 -5.60 -7.51
N ALA A 16 -1.94 -5.30 -7.70
CA ALA A 16 -1.00 -5.26 -6.60
C ALA A 16 0.05 -4.18 -6.81
N PHE A 17 0.49 -3.57 -5.73
CA PHE A 17 1.55 -2.55 -5.75
C PHE A 17 2.35 -2.57 -4.45
N SER A 18 3.58 -2.05 -4.48
CA SER A 18 4.41 -1.86 -3.29
C SER A 18 4.46 -0.38 -2.89
N PRO A 19 4.06 0.00 -1.66
CA PRO A 19 4.16 1.39 -1.20
C PRO A 19 5.62 1.90 -1.13
N ASP A 20 6.58 0.99 -0.95
CA ASP A 20 8.00 1.33 -0.88
C ASP A 20 8.67 1.45 -2.26
N VAL A 21 8.10 0.82 -3.29
CA VAL A 21 8.64 0.82 -4.65
C VAL A 21 7.68 1.55 -5.58
N LEU A 22 7.71 2.88 -5.51
CA LEU A 22 6.80 3.75 -6.24
C LEU A 22 6.79 3.45 -7.74
N GLY A 23 5.60 3.28 -8.31
CA GLY A 23 5.40 2.96 -9.72
C GLY A 23 5.52 1.47 -10.07
N CYS A 24 5.86 0.61 -9.11
CA CYS A 24 5.84 -0.84 -9.30
C CYS A 24 4.44 -1.40 -9.00
N ILE A 25 3.65 -1.52 -10.07
CA ILE A 25 2.26 -2.02 -10.04
C ILE A 25 2.16 -3.21 -11.00
N SER A 26 1.29 -4.16 -10.69
CA SER A 26 0.94 -5.25 -11.60
C SER A 26 -0.54 -5.61 -11.48
N VAL A 27 -1.03 -6.36 -12.45
CA VAL A 27 -2.42 -6.86 -12.52
C VAL A 27 -2.37 -8.34 -12.92
N GLY A 28 -3.29 -9.14 -12.39
CA GLY A 28 -3.46 -10.55 -12.77
C GLY A 28 -4.93 -10.97 -12.67
N ASP A 29 -5.35 -11.94 -13.49
CA ASP A 29 -6.74 -12.41 -13.50
C ASP A 29 -7.03 -13.31 -12.30
N THR A 30 -6.00 -14.00 -11.82
CA THR A 30 -6.04 -14.82 -10.59
C THR A 30 -5.10 -14.29 -9.53
N LEU A 31 -5.37 -14.63 -8.27
CA LEU A 31 -4.50 -14.24 -7.16
C LEU A 31 -3.08 -14.82 -7.29
N GLU A 32 -2.95 -16.06 -7.76
CA GLU A 32 -1.64 -16.70 -7.96
C GLU A 32 -0.85 -16.03 -9.09
N GLU A 33 -1.52 -15.72 -10.19
CA GLU A 33 -0.93 -14.94 -11.28
C GLU A 33 -0.52 -13.56 -10.80
N MET A 34 -1.37 -12.86 -10.05
CA MET A 34 -1.07 -11.56 -9.50
C MET A 34 0.20 -11.61 -8.63
N ARG A 35 0.28 -12.54 -7.68
CA ARG A 35 1.47 -12.71 -6.83
C ARG A 35 2.76 -12.97 -7.63
N LEU A 36 2.67 -13.76 -8.69
CA LEU A 36 3.79 -13.99 -9.59
C LEU A 36 4.19 -12.70 -10.32
N MET A 37 3.23 -12.00 -10.92
CA MET A 37 3.48 -10.79 -11.70
C MET A 37 4.07 -9.65 -10.86
N ILE A 38 3.55 -9.40 -9.65
CA ILE A 38 4.10 -8.34 -8.80
C ILE A 38 5.50 -8.68 -8.28
N ARG A 39 5.78 -9.97 -8.03
CA ARG A 39 7.15 -10.41 -7.68
C ARG A 39 8.11 -10.13 -8.84
N GLU A 40 7.77 -10.57 -10.04
CA GLU A 40 8.60 -10.37 -11.23
C GLU A 40 8.78 -8.88 -11.54
N ALA A 41 7.71 -8.09 -11.40
CA ALA A 41 7.78 -6.64 -11.57
C ALA A 41 8.70 -5.97 -10.54
N LEU A 42 8.65 -6.39 -9.27
CA LEU A 42 9.56 -5.90 -8.23
C LEU A 42 11.02 -6.24 -8.54
N GLU A 43 11.30 -7.50 -8.88
CA GLU A 43 12.65 -7.95 -9.24
C GLU A 43 13.19 -7.16 -10.44
N PHE A 44 12.40 -7.06 -11.52
CA PHE A 44 12.76 -6.33 -12.73
C PHE A 44 12.95 -4.82 -12.48
N HIS A 45 12.05 -4.20 -11.72
CA HIS A 45 12.11 -2.76 -11.46
C HIS A 45 13.34 -2.41 -10.61
N LEU A 46 13.64 -3.19 -9.57
CA LEU A 46 14.80 -2.96 -8.70
C LEU A 46 16.12 -3.20 -9.46
N GLU A 47 16.16 -4.19 -10.34
CA GLU A 47 17.30 -4.40 -11.25
C GLU A 47 17.50 -3.18 -12.17
N GLY A 48 16.44 -2.70 -12.81
CA GLY A 48 16.47 -1.50 -13.65
C GLY A 48 16.98 -0.27 -12.89
N MET A 49 16.46 -0.05 -11.68
CA MET A 49 16.93 1.04 -10.80
C MET A 49 18.43 0.92 -10.51
N LEU A 50 18.94 -0.28 -10.20
CA LEU A 50 20.37 -0.50 -9.96
C LEU A 50 21.22 -0.17 -11.19
N LEU A 51 20.80 -0.64 -12.37
CA LEU A 51 21.51 -0.41 -13.63
C LEU A 51 21.54 1.08 -14.02
N ASP A 52 20.47 1.81 -13.73
CA ASP A 52 20.37 3.25 -13.95
C ASP A 52 21.10 4.08 -12.87
N GLY A 53 21.66 3.43 -11.84
CA GLY A 53 22.39 4.07 -10.74
C GLY A 53 21.48 4.76 -9.71
N HIS A 54 20.20 4.40 -9.68
CA HIS A 54 19.26 4.84 -8.65
C HIS A 54 19.46 4.02 -7.36
N PRO A 55 19.25 4.63 -6.18
CA PRO A 55 19.27 3.89 -4.93
C PRO A 55 18.10 2.92 -4.87
N ILE A 56 18.35 1.71 -4.37
CA ILE A 56 17.29 0.73 -4.08
C ILE A 56 16.48 1.25 -2.87
N PRO A 57 15.14 1.35 -2.98
CA PRO A 57 14.31 1.84 -1.87
C PRO A 57 14.32 0.84 -0.71
N GLU A 58 14.46 1.33 0.50
CA GLU A 58 14.36 0.49 1.71
C GLU A 58 12.88 0.14 2.01
N PRO A 59 12.57 -1.08 2.46
CA PRO A 59 11.21 -1.45 2.86
C PRO A 59 10.84 -0.80 4.19
N THR A 60 10.14 0.32 4.13
CA THR A 60 9.78 1.16 5.29
C THR A 60 8.28 1.26 5.54
N ALA A 61 7.44 0.77 4.61
CA ALA A 61 6.00 0.81 4.74
C ALA A 61 5.53 0.11 6.00
N ARG A 62 4.58 0.73 6.69
CA ARG A 62 3.94 0.15 7.89
C ARG A 62 2.48 -0.10 7.60
N ILE A 63 1.99 -1.21 8.10
CA ILE A 63 0.60 -1.63 7.94
C ILE A 63 -0.06 -1.71 9.30
N GLU A 64 -1.25 -1.14 9.39
CA GLU A 64 -2.17 -1.28 10.52
C GLU A 64 -3.53 -1.76 9.99
N THR A 65 -4.30 -2.40 10.85
CA THR A 65 -5.70 -2.73 10.57
C THR A 65 -6.58 -1.88 11.47
N LEU A 66 -7.58 -1.23 10.89
CA LEU A 66 -8.62 -0.52 11.64
C LEU A 66 -9.95 -1.23 11.46
N GLU A 67 -10.70 -1.33 12.57
CA GLU A 67 -12.07 -1.83 12.56
C GLU A 67 -13.05 -0.67 12.40
N ALA A 68 -13.96 -0.76 11.43
CA ALA A 68 -15.08 0.17 11.28
C ALA A 68 -16.32 -0.58 10.80
N ALA A 69 -17.48 -0.32 11.43
CA ALA A 69 -18.75 -0.98 11.10
C ALA A 69 -18.69 -2.53 11.07
N GLY A 70 -17.83 -3.15 11.90
CA GLY A 70 -17.62 -4.60 11.94
C GLY A 70 -16.82 -5.15 10.76
N GLN A 71 -16.11 -4.29 10.02
CA GLN A 71 -15.24 -4.64 8.90
C GLN A 71 -13.80 -4.19 9.23
N GLU A 72 -12.82 -4.89 8.68
CA GLU A 72 -11.40 -4.60 8.84
C GLU A 72 -10.85 -3.94 7.59
N TYR A 73 -10.17 -2.81 7.75
CA TYR A 73 -9.56 -2.05 6.67
C TYR A 73 -8.06 -1.95 6.87
N VAL A 74 -7.30 -2.13 5.79
CA VAL A 74 -5.84 -1.93 5.79
C VAL A 74 -5.51 -0.45 5.73
N VAL A 75 -4.74 0.03 6.70
CA VAL A 75 -4.11 1.34 6.65
C VAL A 75 -2.68 1.17 6.19
N VAL A 76 -2.31 1.94 5.18
CA VAL A 76 -0.94 1.98 4.67
C VAL A 76 -0.30 3.28 5.13
N TYR A 77 0.84 3.17 5.81
CA TYR A 77 1.72 4.29 6.08
C TYR A 77 2.95 4.16 5.21
N GLU A 78 3.15 5.12 4.31
CA GLU A 78 4.29 5.16 3.41
C GLU A 78 5.23 6.31 3.77
N LYS A 79 6.52 6.11 3.48
CA LYS A 79 7.55 7.12 3.67
C LYS A 79 8.00 7.63 2.31
N GLY A 80 7.60 8.85 1.98
CA GLY A 80 8.13 9.58 0.84
C GLY A 80 9.54 10.13 1.10
N LEU A 81 10.07 10.86 0.12
CA LEU A 81 11.42 11.45 0.21
C LEU A 81 11.55 12.50 1.34
N LYS A 82 10.45 13.18 1.69
CA LYS A 82 10.45 14.32 2.63
C LYS A 82 9.36 14.24 3.69
N ASN A 83 8.36 13.41 3.49
CA ASN A 83 7.16 13.33 4.31
C ASN A 83 6.73 11.88 4.46
N TYR A 84 5.82 11.66 5.41
CA TYR A 84 5.03 10.45 5.52
C TYR A 84 3.64 10.73 4.94
N ALA A 85 2.97 9.67 4.51
CA ALA A 85 1.57 9.69 4.11
C ALA A 85 0.83 8.49 4.69
N ALA A 86 -0.47 8.64 4.92
CA ALA A 86 -1.36 7.55 5.32
C ALA A 86 -2.64 7.54 4.50
N TYR A 87 -3.07 6.34 4.15
CA TYR A 87 -4.31 6.12 3.39
C TYR A 87 -4.87 4.72 3.63
N VAL A 88 -6.14 4.55 3.24
CA VAL A 88 -6.82 3.25 3.20
C VAL A 88 -7.12 2.93 1.74
N PRO A 89 -6.55 1.86 1.15
CA PRO A 89 -6.71 1.55 -0.27
C PRO A 89 -8.18 1.47 -0.71
N ASP A 90 -9.02 0.82 0.10
CA ASP A 90 -10.45 0.64 -0.18
C ASP A 90 -11.28 1.94 -0.19
N PHE A 91 -10.69 3.06 0.25
CA PHE A 91 -11.37 4.35 0.27
C PHE A 91 -11.04 5.24 -0.94
N ALA A 92 -10.20 4.82 -1.89
CA ALA A 92 -10.01 5.44 -3.21
C ALA A 92 -10.27 6.98 -3.30
N HIS A 93 -9.59 7.77 -2.46
CA HIS A 93 -9.70 9.25 -2.35
C HIS A 93 -10.93 9.84 -1.60
N GLU A 94 -11.76 9.02 -0.95
CA GLU A 94 -12.84 9.47 -0.06
C GLU A 94 -12.33 10.00 1.29
N CYS A 95 -11.16 9.50 1.73
CA CYS A 95 -10.40 10.07 2.83
C CYS A 95 -9.27 10.91 2.23
N ASP A 96 -9.17 12.17 2.63
CA ASP A 96 -8.04 13.02 2.27
C ASP A 96 -6.74 12.33 2.71
N GLU A 97 -5.76 12.27 1.81
CA GLU A 97 -4.42 11.79 2.13
C GLU A 97 -3.84 12.67 3.25
N VAL A 98 -3.47 12.03 4.35
CA VAL A 98 -2.86 12.73 5.48
C VAL A 98 -1.35 12.66 5.32
N THR A 99 -0.72 13.82 5.16
CA THR A 99 0.73 13.95 5.04
C THR A 99 1.34 14.71 6.21
N GLY A 100 2.57 14.38 6.59
CA GLY A 100 3.28 15.06 7.69
C GLY A 100 4.77 14.76 7.69
N ASP A 101 5.54 15.43 8.54
CA ASP A 101 7.01 15.33 8.55
C ASP A 101 7.52 14.10 9.32
N SER A 102 6.67 13.47 10.14
CA SER A 102 6.99 12.29 10.94
C SER A 102 5.87 11.25 10.91
N PHE A 103 6.23 9.99 11.18
CA PHE A 103 5.24 8.91 11.27
C PHE A 103 4.24 9.18 12.40
N GLU A 104 4.70 9.60 13.57
CA GLU A 104 3.87 9.79 14.76
C GLU A 104 2.83 10.91 14.55
N GLU A 105 3.20 11.95 13.80
CA GLU A 105 2.28 13.01 13.41
C GLU A 105 1.20 12.49 12.44
N VAL A 106 1.63 11.82 11.37
CA VAL A 106 0.71 11.27 10.36
C VAL A 106 -0.22 10.23 10.96
N GLU A 107 0.27 9.33 11.82
CA GLU A 107 -0.55 8.33 12.50
C GLU A 107 -1.65 8.99 13.35
N ARG A 108 -1.28 9.98 14.16
CA ARG A 108 -2.24 10.71 15.01
C ARG A 108 -3.29 11.42 14.17
N ASP A 109 -2.85 12.16 13.15
CA ASP A 109 -3.72 13.02 12.37
C ASP A 109 -4.64 12.19 11.45
N PHE A 110 -4.13 11.07 10.92
CA PHE A 110 -4.91 10.09 10.18
C PHE A 110 -5.99 9.45 11.05
N LYS A 111 -5.65 8.98 12.26
CA LYS A 111 -6.65 8.38 13.18
C LYS A 111 -7.77 9.36 13.52
N GLN A 112 -7.45 10.65 13.71
CA GLN A 112 -8.45 11.69 13.94
C GLN A 112 -9.31 11.92 12.69
N ALA A 113 -8.70 12.13 11.52
CA ALA A 113 -9.40 12.36 10.26
C ALA A 113 -10.34 11.20 9.89
N PHE A 114 -9.88 9.96 10.08
CA PHE A 114 -10.65 8.75 9.82
C PHE A 114 -11.86 8.65 10.78
N ALA A 115 -11.70 8.93 12.07
CA ALA A 115 -12.81 8.94 13.02
C ALA A 115 -13.88 10.00 12.66
N ASP A 116 -13.46 11.18 12.23
CA ASP A 116 -14.36 12.25 11.79
C ASP A 116 -15.11 11.87 10.51
N TYR A 117 -14.41 11.22 9.57
CA TYR A 117 -14.99 10.68 8.34
C TYR A 117 -16.06 9.61 8.63
N LEU A 118 -15.77 8.64 9.49
CA LEU A 118 -16.73 7.59 9.88
C LEU A 118 -17.98 8.21 10.52
N SER A 119 -17.79 9.17 11.43
CA SER A 119 -18.89 9.91 12.07
C SER A 119 -19.72 10.72 11.07
N ALA A 120 -19.12 11.19 9.98
CA ALA A 120 -19.83 11.89 8.92
C ALA A 120 -20.67 10.93 8.05
N LYS A 121 -20.14 9.76 7.70
CA LYS A 121 -20.87 8.71 6.96
C LYS A 121 -22.07 8.20 7.75
N GLU A 122 -21.89 7.91 9.04
CA GLU A 122 -22.98 7.46 9.93
C GLU A 122 -24.11 8.49 9.99
N ARG A 123 -23.80 9.78 10.19
CA ARG A 123 -24.82 10.85 10.22
C ARG A 123 -25.60 10.98 8.92
N LYS A 124 -24.97 10.71 7.79
CA LYS A 124 -25.62 10.74 6.46
C LYS A 124 -26.36 9.43 6.14
N GLY A 125 -26.07 8.35 6.86
CA GLY A 125 -26.55 7.01 6.54
C GLY A 125 -25.89 6.43 5.29
N ASP A 126 -24.71 6.93 4.92
CA ASP A 126 -23.94 6.46 3.78
C ASP A 126 -23.16 5.20 4.18
N PRO A 127 -23.23 4.09 3.41
CA PRO A 127 -22.44 2.91 3.70
C PRO A 127 -20.94 3.16 3.49
N LEU A 128 -20.12 2.43 4.23
CA LEU A 128 -18.68 2.33 3.96
C LEU A 128 -18.43 1.40 2.76
N PRO A 129 -17.34 1.60 2.00
CA PRO A 129 -16.92 0.66 0.97
C PRO A 129 -16.64 -0.72 1.60
N GLU A 130 -16.96 -1.80 0.89
CA GLU A 130 -16.59 -3.15 1.32
C GLU A 130 -15.06 -3.32 1.19
N PRO A 131 -14.35 -3.82 2.22
CA PRO A 131 -12.92 -4.04 2.14
C PRO A 131 -12.61 -5.13 1.13
N SER A 132 -11.71 -4.80 0.22
CA SER A 132 -11.26 -5.67 -0.87
C SER A 132 -9.75 -5.76 -0.95
N SER A 133 -9.05 -5.08 -0.03
CA SER A 133 -7.61 -4.92 -0.03
C SER A 133 -6.95 -5.58 1.17
N TRP A 134 -5.77 -6.16 0.97
CA TRP A 134 -4.95 -6.72 2.06
C TRP A 134 -3.46 -6.56 1.78
N ALA A 135 -2.64 -6.71 2.82
CA ALA A 135 -1.18 -6.64 2.70
C ALA A 135 -0.55 -8.03 2.76
N GLU A 136 0.46 -8.25 1.91
CA GLU A 136 1.36 -9.41 1.94
C GLU A 136 2.82 -8.96 2.01
N THR A 137 3.67 -9.75 2.67
CA THR A 137 5.11 -9.52 2.64
C THR A 137 5.76 -10.43 1.61
N MET A 138 6.53 -9.83 0.69
CA MET A 138 7.27 -10.55 -0.33
C MET A 138 8.77 -10.47 -0.08
N GLU A 139 9.42 -11.63 -0.06
CA GLU A 139 10.88 -11.71 -0.04
C GLU A 139 11.42 -11.55 -1.46
N ILE A 140 12.16 -10.48 -1.70
CA ILE A 140 12.78 -10.13 -2.98
C ILE A 140 14.31 -10.08 -2.77
N PRO A 141 15.13 -10.83 -3.53
CA PRO A 141 16.58 -10.75 -3.44
C PRO A 141 17.09 -9.34 -3.73
N HIS A 142 18.21 -8.94 -3.13
CA HIS A 142 18.83 -7.67 -3.53
C HIS A 142 19.34 -7.80 -4.97
N PRO A 143 19.14 -6.81 -5.86
CA PRO A 143 19.52 -6.95 -7.28
C PRO A 143 21.03 -7.19 -7.48
N SER A 144 21.89 -6.79 -6.53
CA SER A 144 23.33 -7.12 -6.56
C SER A 144 23.67 -8.58 -6.20
N GLU A 145 22.72 -9.34 -5.66
CA GLU A 145 22.88 -10.75 -5.26
C GLU A 145 22.48 -11.71 -6.40
N VAL A 146 21.79 -11.21 -7.43
CA VAL A 146 21.37 -11.99 -8.60
C VAL A 146 22.48 -11.92 -9.65
N PRO A 147 23.06 -13.06 -10.09
CA PRO A 147 24.05 -13.06 -11.16
C PRO A 147 23.41 -12.69 -12.50
N ALA A 148 24.13 -11.89 -13.29
CA ALA A 148 23.78 -11.52 -14.67
C ALA A 148 23.83 -12.71 -15.66
#